data_AF-A0A1F4AL97-F1
#
_entry.id   AF-A0A1F4AL97-F1
#
_cell.length_a   1.000
_cell.length_b   1.000
_cell.length_c   1.000
_cell.angle_alpha   90.00
_cell.angle_beta   90.00
_cell.angle_gamma   90.00
#
_symmetry.space_group_name_H-M   'P 1'
#
loop_
_entity.id
_entity.type
_entity.pdbx_description
1 polymer ?
#
loop_
_entity_poly.entity_id
_entity_poly.type
_entity_poly.pdbx_seq_one_letter_code
_entity_poly.pdbx_strand_id
1 'polypeptide(L)'
;MIACAASSPVHAATTGLYFNSTSGDYIGQGQVKTWTPADGTFTAIKNADNGVRISFNDGSQVWWDLNFAAPEMVALAAGTYTGATRYPFQVSTSPGLDVSGSGRGCNNLFGTFTITEMTYGAGDEILVFAADFEQHCEQEAAPALRGRVLFNAETTTLPSGSGTTQDLLPSFVPALDSDDDGTVTLSIDVNVSRNHQGRQGKVFLAAKAGADVYLHDGNGWILYTGGTLPAYKTGPLASTTIDAIKDVNPGTLSGVSIFVGYGVSDIDMLTNNRFSLVYTF
;
A
#
# COMPACT_ATOMS: atom_id res chain seq x y z
N MET A 1 46.07 8.44 -6.91
CA MET A 1 44.98 7.64 -6.30
C MET A 1 43.70 8.42 -6.48
N ILE A 2 42.85 8.01 -7.42
CA ILE A 2 41.50 8.58 -7.58
C ILE A 2 40.59 7.71 -6.74
N ALA A 3 39.96 8.28 -5.71
CA ALA A 3 38.98 7.60 -4.90
C ALA A 3 37.67 7.52 -5.69
N CYS A 4 37.21 6.31 -6.01
CA CYS A 4 35.85 6.08 -6.47
C CYS A 4 34.90 6.33 -5.30
N ALA A 5 34.06 7.37 -5.40
CA ALA A 5 32.90 7.50 -4.54
C ALA A 5 31.90 6.39 -4.90
N ALA A 6 31.69 5.44 -3.99
CA ALA A 6 30.59 4.50 -4.11
C ALA A 6 29.28 5.27 -3.87
N SER A 7 28.45 5.39 -4.90
CA SER A 7 27.06 5.81 -4.71
C SER A 7 26.33 4.66 -4.03
N SER A 8 25.90 4.86 -2.78
CA SER A 8 24.96 3.93 -2.14
C SER A 8 23.68 3.83 -2.99
N PRO A 9 23.09 2.64 -3.14
CA PRO A 9 21.78 2.53 -3.79
C PRO A 9 20.78 3.35 -2.96
N VAL A 10 20.11 4.31 -3.60
CA VAL A 10 18.93 4.95 -3.02
C VAL A 10 17.88 3.83 -2.93
N HIS A 11 17.75 3.23 -1.76
CA HIS A 11 16.62 2.36 -1.47
C HIS A 11 15.34 3.18 -1.62
N ALA A 12 14.34 2.65 -2.32
CA ALA A 12 13.05 3.29 -2.42
C ALA A 12 12.45 3.39 -1.00
N ALA A 13 12.16 4.61 -0.56
CA ALA A 13 11.54 4.86 0.73
C ALA A 13 10.17 4.14 0.77
N THR A 14 9.96 3.35 1.82
CA THR A 14 8.76 2.51 1.98
C THR A 14 7.84 3.09 3.04
N THR A 15 6.57 3.23 2.67
CA THR A 15 5.50 3.64 3.58
C THR A 15 4.40 2.60 3.58
N GLY A 16 3.86 2.27 4.74
CA GLY A 16 2.72 1.38 4.87
C GLY A 16 2.49 0.90 6.30
N LEU A 17 1.33 0.30 6.51
CA LEU A 17 0.89 -0.29 7.77
C LEU A 17 0.48 -1.74 7.52
N TYR A 18 1.06 -2.65 8.28
CA TYR A 18 0.67 -4.05 8.36
C TYR A 18 0.17 -4.37 9.75
N PHE A 19 -0.88 -5.19 9.85
CA PHE A 19 -1.14 -5.94 11.07
C PHE A 19 -1.60 -7.37 10.83
N ASN A 20 -1.39 -8.18 11.85
CA ASN A 20 -1.90 -9.51 12.06
C ASN A 20 -2.62 -9.55 13.41
N SER A 21 -3.95 -9.59 13.35
CA SER A 21 -4.82 -9.65 14.50
C SER A 21 -5.14 -11.09 14.82
N THR A 22 -4.90 -11.48 16.08
CA THR A 22 -5.27 -12.81 16.57
C THR A 22 -6.80 -12.93 16.65
N SER A 23 -7.37 -14.10 16.37
CA SER A 23 -8.81 -14.31 16.53
C SER A 23 -9.28 -13.92 17.93
N GLY A 24 -10.30 -13.07 18.01
CA GLY A 24 -10.80 -12.50 19.27
C GLY A 24 -10.18 -11.16 19.68
N ASP A 25 -9.19 -10.64 18.96
CA ASP A 25 -8.68 -9.28 19.19
C ASP A 25 -9.74 -8.25 18.78
N TYR A 26 -10.00 -7.29 19.67
CA TYR A 26 -11.06 -6.31 19.50
C TYR A 26 -10.76 -5.34 18.35
N ILE A 27 -9.50 -4.96 18.15
CA ILE A 27 -9.13 -3.89 17.23
C ILE A 27 -9.11 -4.38 15.78
N GLY A 28 -8.31 -5.40 15.50
CA GLY A 28 -8.15 -5.97 14.17
C GLY A 28 -9.14 -7.09 13.83
N GLN A 29 -9.96 -7.55 14.79
CA GLN A 29 -11.03 -8.54 14.59
C GLN A 29 -10.58 -9.85 13.91
N GLY A 30 -9.40 -10.35 14.28
CA GLY A 30 -8.85 -11.57 13.71
C GLY A 30 -8.42 -11.44 12.24
N GLN A 31 -8.34 -10.22 11.72
CA GLN A 31 -7.95 -9.95 10.34
C GLN A 31 -6.45 -9.78 10.20
N VAL A 32 -5.97 -10.08 9.00
CA VAL A 32 -4.62 -9.73 8.58
C VAL A 32 -4.74 -8.72 7.45
N LYS A 33 -4.14 -7.54 7.61
CA LYS A 33 -4.32 -6.42 6.68
C LYS A 33 -3.02 -5.68 6.42
N THR A 34 -2.98 -5.05 5.25
CA THR A 34 -1.91 -4.15 4.85
C THR A 34 -2.52 -2.96 4.13
N TRP A 35 -2.00 -1.79 4.43
CA TRP A 35 -2.26 -0.54 3.72
C TRP A 35 -0.95 0.08 3.28
N THR A 36 -0.98 0.65 2.10
CA THR A 36 0.13 1.33 1.45
C THR A 36 -0.33 2.69 0.97
N PRO A 37 0.57 3.58 0.51
CA PRO A 37 0.18 4.83 -0.13
C PRO A 37 -0.76 4.65 -1.32
N ALA A 38 -0.84 3.44 -1.91
CA ALA A 38 -1.82 3.13 -2.95
C ALA A 38 -3.24 2.97 -2.39
N ASP A 39 -3.41 2.72 -1.09
CA ASP A 39 -4.70 2.52 -0.41
C ASP A 39 -5.24 3.79 0.26
N GLY A 40 -4.39 4.79 0.51
CA GLY A 40 -4.77 5.99 1.24
C GLY A 40 -3.58 6.87 1.63
N THR A 41 -3.87 7.94 2.37
CA THR A 41 -2.87 8.92 2.79
C THR A 41 -2.27 8.54 4.13
N PHE A 42 -0.95 8.55 4.21
CA PHE A 42 -0.19 8.43 5.46
C PHE A 42 0.33 9.81 5.88
N THR A 43 0.27 10.10 7.18
CA THR A 43 0.90 11.28 7.78
C THR A 43 1.67 10.87 9.02
N ALA A 44 2.77 11.56 9.29
CA ALA A 44 3.62 11.32 10.46
C ALA A 44 3.99 12.66 11.09
N ILE A 45 3.69 12.82 12.38
CA ILE A 45 4.02 14.01 13.16
C ILE A 45 4.49 13.62 14.56
N LYS A 46 5.18 14.51 15.24
CA LYS A 46 5.38 14.37 16.68
C LYS A 46 4.05 14.45 17.43
N ASN A 47 3.91 13.63 18.46
CA ASN A 47 2.78 13.68 19.38
C ASN A 47 3.13 14.54 20.63
N ALA A 48 2.17 14.65 21.56
CA ALA A 48 2.29 15.56 22.70
C ALA A 48 3.41 15.17 23.68
N ASP A 49 3.82 13.89 23.70
CA ASP A 49 4.83 13.36 24.61
C ASP A 49 6.21 13.24 23.93
N ASN A 50 6.47 14.06 22.90
CA ASN A 50 7.65 13.99 22.04
C ASN A 50 7.84 12.64 21.31
N GLY A 51 6.80 11.82 21.29
CA GLY A 51 6.73 10.58 20.54
C GLY A 51 6.29 10.80 19.09
N VAL A 52 5.83 9.74 18.45
CA VAL A 52 5.39 9.74 17.05
C VAL A 52 3.92 9.36 16.96
N ARG A 53 3.18 10.10 16.13
CA ARG A 53 1.84 9.74 15.66
C ARG A 53 1.90 9.46 14.17
N ILE A 54 1.52 8.25 13.77
CA ILE A 54 1.27 7.89 12.37
C ILE A 54 -0.24 7.77 12.18
N SER A 55 -0.78 8.46 11.17
CA SER A 55 -2.19 8.32 10.79
C SER A 55 -2.32 7.83 9.35
N PHE A 56 -3.28 6.94 9.11
CA PHE A 56 -3.70 6.49 7.79
C PHE A 56 -5.18 6.80 7.57
N ASN A 57 -5.54 7.22 6.36
CA ASN A 57 -6.93 7.42 5.94
C ASN A 57 -7.12 7.05 4.46
N ASP A 58 -8.12 6.22 4.16
CA ASP A 58 -8.42 5.77 2.78
C ASP A 58 -9.33 6.72 1.98
N GLY A 59 -9.68 7.87 2.55
CA GLY A 59 -10.65 8.83 2.02
C GLY A 59 -12.11 8.45 2.28
N SER A 60 -12.37 7.37 3.04
CA SER A 60 -13.70 6.88 3.38
C SER A 60 -13.85 6.65 4.89
N GLN A 61 -14.37 5.50 5.31
CA GLN A 61 -14.58 5.14 6.72
C GLN A 61 -13.38 4.43 7.35
N VAL A 62 -12.36 4.03 6.56
CA VAL A 62 -11.20 3.31 7.08
C VAL A 62 -10.12 4.31 7.48
N TRP A 63 -9.81 4.31 8.77
CA TRP A 63 -8.73 5.12 9.32
C TRP A 63 -7.99 4.34 10.42
N TRP A 64 -6.72 4.67 10.58
CA TRP A 64 -5.85 4.17 11.65
C TRP A 64 -5.08 5.32 12.26
N ASP A 65 -4.92 5.25 13.58
CA ASP A 65 -4.07 6.15 14.36
C ASP A 65 -3.15 5.31 15.24
N LEU A 66 -1.85 5.55 15.12
CA LEU A 66 -0.81 4.84 15.86
C LEU A 66 0.02 5.86 16.62
N ASN A 67 -0.01 5.80 17.94
CA ASN A 67 0.77 6.65 18.81
C ASN A 67 1.82 5.81 19.56
N PHE A 68 3.04 6.31 19.55
CA PHE A 68 4.18 5.73 20.25
C PHE A 68 4.81 6.83 21.11
N ALA A 69 5.19 6.54 22.35
CA ALA A 69 5.89 7.48 23.21
C ALA A 69 6.93 6.76 24.08
N ALA A 70 8.10 7.37 24.25
CA ALA A 70 9.08 6.92 25.22
C ALA A 70 8.61 7.26 26.65
N PRO A 71 9.16 6.58 27.67
CA PRO A 71 9.10 7.08 29.04
C PRO A 71 9.64 8.52 29.13
N GLU A 72 9.19 9.24 30.14
CA GLU A 72 9.66 10.57 30.53
C GLU A 72 9.43 11.66 29.47
N MET A 73 8.53 11.41 28.51
CA MET A 73 8.23 12.32 27.40
C MET A 73 9.47 12.72 26.61
N VAL A 74 10.47 11.84 26.52
CA VAL A 74 11.66 12.08 25.70
C VAL A 74 11.40 11.69 24.25
N ALA A 75 12.20 12.25 23.33
CA ALA A 75 12.12 11.86 21.94
C ALA A 75 12.38 10.34 21.78
N LEU A 76 11.55 9.69 20.98
CA LEU A 76 11.76 8.29 20.59
C LEU A 76 13.08 8.13 19.82
N ALA A 77 13.75 7.00 20.05
CA ALA A 77 14.95 6.58 19.35
C ALA A 77 14.84 5.09 19.00
N ALA A 78 15.75 4.59 18.17
CA ALA A 78 15.81 3.16 17.87
C ALA A 78 16.00 2.35 19.16
N GLY A 79 15.21 1.29 19.34
CA GLY A 79 15.18 0.50 20.55
C GLY A 79 13.84 -0.18 20.81
N THR A 80 13.82 -1.10 21.78
CA THR A 80 12.62 -1.81 22.21
C THR A 80 12.07 -1.20 23.49
N TYR A 81 10.77 -0.94 23.48
CA TYR A 81 9.99 -0.34 24.55
C TYR A 81 8.97 -1.35 25.04
N THR A 82 9.28 -2.03 26.15
CA THR A 82 8.44 -3.07 26.75
C THR A 82 7.53 -2.49 27.84
N GLY A 83 6.40 -3.14 28.10
CA GLY A 83 5.47 -2.71 29.15
C GLY A 83 4.81 -1.37 28.83
N ALA A 84 4.57 -1.13 27.54
CA ALA A 84 3.84 0.03 27.07
C ALA A 84 2.40 -0.04 27.58
N THR A 85 1.88 1.11 28.04
CA THR A 85 0.49 1.27 28.45
C THR A 85 -0.19 2.32 27.60
N ARG A 86 -1.51 2.49 27.75
CA ARG A 86 -2.32 3.27 26.81
C ARG A 86 -1.87 4.72 26.71
N TYR A 87 -1.48 5.15 25.53
CA TYR A 87 -1.26 6.57 25.21
C TYR A 87 -2.59 7.35 25.17
N PRO A 88 -2.67 8.60 25.69
CA PRO A 88 -1.66 9.39 26.41
C PRO A 88 -1.79 9.29 27.94
N PHE A 89 -2.27 8.17 28.47
CA PHE A 89 -2.56 7.97 29.90
C PHE A 89 -1.49 7.15 30.63
N GLN A 90 -0.39 6.82 29.95
CA GLN A 90 0.72 6.10 30.55
C GLN A 90 1.36 6.92 31.67
N VAL A 91 1.85 6.24 32.70
CA VAL A 91 2.67 6.89 33.74
C VAL A 91 4.02 7.29 33.15
N SER A 92 4.67 8.31 33.73
CA SER A 92 5.91 8.88 33.17
C SER A 92 7.04 7.87 33.03
N THR A 93 7.07 6.78 33.82
CA THR A 93 8.13 5.76 33.73
C THR A 93 7.84 4.65 32.73
N SER A 94 6.68 4.68 32.06
CA SER A 94 6.23 3.66 31.12
C SER A 94 6.16 4.23 29.70
N PRO A 95 6.48 3.43 28.68
CA PRO A 95 6.20 3.81 27.30
C PRO A 95 4.70 3.94 27.05
N GLY A 96 4.32 4.79 26.09
CA GLY A 96 2.95 4.93 25.62
C GLY A 96 2.77 4.22 24.27
N LEU A 97 1.69 3.45 24.14
CA LEU A 97 1.23 2.88 22.87
C LEU A 97 -0.29 3.06 22.74
N ASP A 98 -0.77 3.41 21.56
CA ASP A 98 -2.18 3.29 21.17
C ASP A 98 -2.24 2.98 19.67
N VAL A 99 -2.76 1.82 19.30
CA VAL A 99 -3.14 1.50 17.92
C VAL A 99 -4.66 1.36 17.87
N SER A 100 -5.29 2.36 17.27
CA SER A 100 -6.74 2.46 17.15
C SER A 100 -7.14 2.72 15.70
N GLY A 101 -8.37 2.34 15.34
CA GLY A 101 -8.81 2.49 13.97
C GLY A 101 -10.27 2.18 13.75
N SER A 102 -10.87 2.88 12.79
CA SER A 102 -12.24 2.64 12.29
C SER A 102 -13.27 2.44 13.41
N GLY A 103 -13.19 3.28 14.45
CA GLY A 103 -14.12 3.31 15.59
C GLY A 103 -13.78 2.37 16.75
N ARG A 104 -12.60 1.73 16.76
CA ARG A 104 -12.16 0.82 17.83
C ARG A 104 -10.87 1.30 18.47
N GLY A 105 -10.80 1.23 19.79
CA GLY A 105 -9.63 1.55 20.59
C GLY A 105 -9.71 0.82 21.93
N CYS A 106 -8.56 0.59 22.56
CA CYS A 106 -8.53 -0.02 23.89
C CYS A 106 -8.82 1.05 24.95
N ASN A 107 -9.48 0.66 26.05
CA ASN A 107 -9.54 1.48 27.26
C ASN A 107 -8.35 1.21 28.19
N ASN A 108 -7.91 -0.04 28.28
CA ASN A 108 -6.64 -0.44 28.88
C ASN A 108 -5.77 -1.16 27.86
N LEU A 109 -4.47 -0.90 27.88
CA LEU A 109 -3.53 -1.44 26.91
C LEU A 109 -2.32 -2.04 27.61
N PHE A 110 -1.93 -3.23 27.15
CA PHE A 110 -0.68 -3.90 27.49
C PHE A 110 0.06 -4.12 26.18
N GLY A 111 1.28 -3.62 26.05
CA GLY A 111 1.97 -3.71 24.78
C GLY A 111 3.48 -3.59 24.82
N THR A 112 4.05 -3.74 23.65
CA THR A 112 5.47 -3.53 23.37
C THR A 112 5.62 -2.99 21.97
N PHE A 113 6.65 -2.18 21.74
CA PHE A 113 7.02 -1.78 20.39
C PHE A 113 8.53 -1.68 20.24
N THR A 114 9.02 -1.87 19.02
CA THR A 114 10.43 -1.73 18.68
C THR A 114 10.56 -0.75 17.54
N ILE A 115 11.35 0.30 17.73
CA ILE A 115 11.69 1.26 16.69
C ILE A 115 12.99 0.82 16.04
N THR A 116 12.95 0.63 14.72
CA THR A 116 14.13 0.24 13.93
C THR A 116 14.73 1.41 13.17
N GLU A 117 13.92 2.40 12.79
CA GLU A 117 14.36 3.62 12.12
C GLU A 117 13.62 4.83 12.69
N MET A 118 14.35 5.93 12.87
CA MET A 118 13.81 7.18 13.39
C MET A 118 14.65 8.35 12.89
N THR A 119 14.03 9.30 12.18
CA THR A 119 14.64 10.58 11.80
C THR A 119 13.62 11.69 11.92
N TYR A 120 13.94 12.70 12.72
CA TYR A 120 13.12 13.89 12.91
C TYR A 120 13.46 14.96 11.88
N GLY A 121 12.45 15.70 11.44
CA GLY A 121 12.60 16.91 10.63
C GLY A 121 12.60 18.17 11.48
N ALA A 122 12.26 19.29 10.86
CA ALA A 122 12.12 20.56 11.58
C ALA A 122 10.75 20.65 12.27
N GLY A 123 10.69 21.28 13.45
CA GLY A 123 9.42 21.42 14.18
C GLY A 123 8.84 20.06 14.55
N ASP A 124 7.62 19.77 14.11
CA ASP A 124 6.86 18.53 14.41
C ASP A 124 6.93 17.46 13.31
N GLU A 125 7.79 17.67 12.32
CA GLU A 125 7.97 16.76 11.20
C GLU A 125 8.71 15.47 11.60
N ILE A 126 8.22 14.35 11.06
CA ILE A 126 8.86 13.04 11.10
C ILE A 126 9.28 12.70 9.67
N LEU A 127 10.58 12.59 9.41
CA LEU A 127 11.11 12.30 8.08
C LEU A 127 11.12 10.81 7.79
N VAL A 128 11.55 10.01 8.78
CA VAL A 128 11.64 8.55 8.70
C VAL A 128 11.16 7.94 10.01
N PHE A 129 10.31 6.91 9.93
CA PHE A 129 9.89 6.13 11.09
C PHE A 129 9.62 4.68 10.69
N ALA A 130 10.12 3.74 11.49
CA ALA A 130 9.78 2.33 11.36
C ALA A 130 9.61 1.71 12.75
N ALA A 131 8.48 1.06 12.99
CA ALA A 131 8.22 0.37 14.24
C ALA A 131 7.44 -0.93 14.06
N ASP A 132 7.86 -1.95 14.80
CA ASP A 132 7.07 -3.15 15.09
C ASP A 132 6.31 -2.95 16.41
N PHE A 133 5.08 -3.43 16.50
CA PHE A 133 4.25 -3.28 17.70
C PHE A 133 3.41 -4.52 18.00
N GLU A 134 3.07 -4.67 19.28
CA GLU A 134 2.10 -5.62 19.79
C GLU A 134 1.29 -4.94 20.89
N GLN A 135 -0.03 -5.07 20.83
CA GLN A 135 -0.92 -4.63 21.89
C GLN A 135 -2.00 -5.65 22.21
N HIS A 136 -2.47 -5.59 23.45
CA HIS A 136 -3.58 -6.36 23.99
C HIS A 136 -4.56 -5.39 24.65
N CYS A 137 -5.84 -5.47 24.29
CA CYS A 137 -6.87 -4.64 24.91
C CYS A 137 -7.41 -5.29 26.19
N GLU A 138 -7.66 -4.45 27.20
CA GLU A 138 -8.33 -4.74 28.46
C GLU A 138 -7.60 -5.71 29.42
N GLN A 139 -6.86 -6.69 28.90
CA GLN A 139 -6.14 -7.69 29.68
C GLN A 139 -4.82 -8.07 29.01
N GLU A 140 -3.77 -8.31 29.80
CA GLU A 140 -2.44 -8.68 29.30
C GLU A 140 -2.45 -9.97 28.47
N ALA A 141 -3.31 -10.93 28.83
CA ALA A 141 -3.45 -12.20 28.12
C ALA A 141 -4.52 -12.18 27.00
N ALA A 142 -5.11 -11.02 26.68
CA ALA A 142 -6.10 -10.93 25.60
C ALA A 142 -5.46 -11.30 24.24
N PRO A 143 -6.25 -11.64 23.22
CA PRO A 143 -5.69 -11.84 21.87
C PRO A 143 -4.97 -10.58 21.38
N ALA A 144 -3.80 -10.78 20.76
CA ALA A 144 -2.91 -9.69 20.38
C ALA A 144 -3.26 -9.11 19.00
N LEU A 145 -3.12 -7.79 18.87
CA LEU A 145 -2.87 -7.12 17.59
C LEU A 145 -1.36 -6.92 17.44
N ARG A 146 -0.75 -7.55 16.44
CA ARG A 146 0.66 -7.37 16.10
C ARG A 146 0.79 -6.66 14.77
N GLY A 147 1.77 -5.79 14.60
CA GLY A 147 1.94 -5.10 13.32
C GLY A 147 3.26 -4.41 13.12
N ARG A 148 3.40 -3.82 11.94
CA ARG A 148 4.55 -3.02 11.52
C ARG A 148 4.05 -1.77 10.82
N VAL A 149 4.63 -0.63 11.14
CA VAL A 149 4.41 0.63 10.44
C VAL A 149 5.73 1.15 9.90
N LEU A 150 5.71 1.58 8.65
CA LEU A 150 6.83 2.20 7.94
C LEU A 150 6.35 3.56 7.41
N PHE A 151 7.18 4.58 7.59
CA PHE A 151 6.98 5.90 7.02
C PHE A 151 8.32 6.38 6.45
N ASN A 152 8.38 6.43 5.12
CA ASN A 152 9.59 6.72 4.34
C ASN A 152 10.83 5.91 4.77
N ALA A 153 10.62 4.69 5.25
CA ALA A 153 11.67 3.84 5.79
C ALA A 153 12.57 3.28 4.68
N GLU A 154 13.85 3.10 4.98
CA GLU A 154 14.79 2.40 4.09
C GLU A 154 14.54 0.89 4.08
N THR A 155 13.97 0.37 5.17
CA THR A 155 13.48 -1.00 5.26
C THR A 155 12.28 -1.21 4.31
N THR A 156 12.42 -2.16 3.38
CA THR A 156 11.39 -2.44 2.36
C THR A 156 10.43 -3.57 2.71
N THR A 157 10.57 -4.19 3.89
CA THR A 157 9.79 -5.40 4.24
C THR A 157 8.69 -5.10 5.26
N LEU A 158 7.44 -5.01 4.78
CA LEU A 158 6.28 -5.31 5.62
C LEU A 158 6.08 -6.83 5.62
N PRO A 159 5.95 -7.50 6.80
CA PRO A 159 5.61 -8.91 6.85
C PRO A 159 4.33 -9.16 6.06
N SER A 160 4.38 -10.12 5.13
CA SER A 160 3.23 -10.44 4.29
C SER A 160 2.21 -11.20 5.13
N GLY A 161 1.03 -10.62 5.30
CA GLY A 161 -0.08 -11.30 5.93
C GLY A 161 -0.59 -12.46 5.12
N SER A 162 -0.14 -13.69 5.42
CA SER A 162 -0.65 -14.97 4.91
C SER A 162 -1.15 -14.95 3.46
N GLY A 163 -0.42 -14.24 2.62
CA GLY A 163 -0.65 -14.09 1.19
C GLY A 163 0.48 -13.22 0.70
N THR A 164 1.11 -13.69 -0.36
CA THR A 164 2.32 -13.12 -0.94
C THR A 164 2.15 -11.62 -1.13
N THR A 165 3.22 -10.84 -0.93
CA THR A 165 3.27 -9.39 -1.19
C THR A 165 2.71 -9.00 -2.57
N GLN A 166 2.68 -9.93 -3.51
CA GLN A 166 2.12 -9.81 -4.85
C GLN A 166 0.58 -9.64 -4.90
N ASP A 167 -0.13 -10.00 -3.82
CA ASP A 167 -1.60 -10.08 -3.78
C ASP A 167 -2.26 -8.87 -3.06
N LEU A 168 -1.43 -8.01 -2.48
CA LEU A 168 -1.84 -6.81 -1.74
C LEU A 168 -1.67 -5.52 -2.55
N LEU A 169 -0.81 -5.53 -3.56
CA LEU A 169 -0.67 -4.45 -4.52
C LEU A 169 -1.37 -4.81 -5.84
N PRO A 170 -1.90 -3.81 -6.60
CA PRO A 170 -2.12 -4.02 -8.03
C PRO A 170 -0.87 -4.59 -8.68
N SER A 171 -0.99 -5.68 -9.45
CA SER A 171 0.07 -6.07 -10.38
C SER A 171 -0.51 -6.40 -11.74
N PHE A 172 0.25 -6.11 -12.78
CA PHE A 172 -0.12 -6.34 -14.17
C PHE A 172 0.99 -7.16 -14.82
N VAL A 173 0.73 -8.44 -15.07
CA VAL A 173 1.75 -9.36 -15.59
C VAL A 173 1.46 -9.64 -17.07
N PRO A 174 2.27 -9.12 -18.01
CA PRO A 174 2.10 -9.41 -19.42
C PRO A 174 2.63 -10.81 -19.75
N ALA A 175 1.94 -11.49 -20.65
CA ALA A 175 2.38 -12.72 -21.31
C ALA A 175 2.14 -12.57 -22.81
N LEU A 176 3.20 -12.61 -23.60
CA LEU A 176 3.12 -12.59 -25.06
C LEU A 176 3.29 -14.01 -25.56
N ASP A 177 2.25 -14.54 -26.21
CA ASP A 177 2.27 -15.83 -26.90
C ASP A 177 2.34 -15.61 -28.41
N SER A 178 3.04 -16.50 -29.10
CA SER A 178 3.19 -16.48 -30.55
C SER A 178 2.56 -17.73 -31.14
N ASP A 179 1.61 -17.53 -32.04
CA ASP A 179 0.91 -18.62 -32.71
C ASP A 179 1.70 -19.13 -33.92
N ASP A 180 1.46 -20.39 -34.31
CA ASP A 180 2.12 -21.05 -35.44
C ASP A 180 1.86 -20.34 -36.79
N ASP A 181 0.87 -19.45 -36.86
CA ASP A 181 0.54 -18.64 -38.04
C ASP A 181 1.32 -17.30 -38.10
N GLY A 182 2.19 -17.03 -37.12
CA GLY A 182 3.00 -15.82 -37.02
C GLY A 182 2.28 -14.62 -36.42
N THR A 183 1.07 -14.80 -35.89
CA THR A 183 0.39 -13.81 -35.07
C THR A 183 0.82 -13.89 -33.60
N VAL A 184 0.51 -12.84 -32.84
CA VAL A 184 0.80 -12.76 -31.42
C VAL A 184 -0.43 -12.38 -30.62
N THR A 185 -0.55 -12.98 -29.43
CA THR A 185 -1.57 -12.68 -28.43
C THR A 185 -0.88 -12.18 -27.16
N LEU A 186 -1.23 -10.97 -26.73
CA LEU A 186 -0.77 -10.38 -25.47
C LEU A 186 -1.88 -10.51 -24.44
N SER A 187 -1.72 -11.47 -23.53
CA SER A 187 -2.56 -11.60 -22.34
C SER A 187 -1.93 -10.89 -21.16
N ILE A 188 -2.75 -10.35 -20.27
CA ILE A 188 -2.30 -9.61 -19.09
C ILE A 188 -3.08 -10.11 -17.89
N ASP A 189 -2.36 -10.64 -16.90
CA ASP A 189 -2.95 -10.93 -15.59
C ASP A 189 -3.08 -9.62 -14.82
N VAL A 190 -4.32 -9.17 -14.66
CA VAL A 190 -4.70 -8.01 -13.87
C VAL A 190 -5.00 -8.49 -12.46
N ASN A 191 -4.01 -8.42 -11.58
CA ASN A 191 -4.17 -8.77 -10.19
C ASN A 191 -4.70 -7.56 -9.41
N VAL A 192 -5.95 -7.65 -9.01
CA VAL A 192 -6.61 -6.63 -8.18
C VAL A 192 -6.19 -6.85 -6.73
N SER A 193 -5.74 -5.80 -6.05
CA SER A 193 -5.39 -5.86 -4.64
C SER A 193 -6.55 -6.41 -3.81
N ARG A 194 -6.29 -7.24 -2.79
CA ARG A 194 -7.35 -7.79 -1.91
C ARG A 194 -8.31 -6.74 -1.31
N ASN A 195 -7.89 -5.48 -1.13
CA ASN A 195 -8.75 -4.40 -0.61
C ASN A 195 -9.77 -3.86 -1.64
N HIS A 196 -9.53 -4.10 -2.93
CA HIS A 196 -10.43 -3.70 -4.01
C HIS A 196 -11.30 -4.86 -4.53
N GLN A 197 -10.90 -6.09 -4.27
CA GLN A 197 -11.67 -7.26 -4.67
C GLN A 197 -13.11 -7.17 -4.11
N GLY A 198 -14.10 -7.32 -4.99
CA GLY A 198 -15.52 -7.22 -4.68
C GLY A 198 -16.10 -5.80 -4.68
N ARG A 199 -15.29 -4.73 -4.69
CA ARG A 199 -15.79 -3.36 -4.82
C ARG A 199 -16.25 -3.09 -6.25
N GLN A 200 -17.29 -2.26 -6.42
CA GLN A 200 -17.67 -1.79 -7.75
C GLN A 200 -16.57 -0.90 -8.32
N GLY A 201 -16.11 -1.21 -9.53
CA GLY A 201 -15.04 -0.47 -10.18
C GLY A 201 -14.94 -0.76 -11.68
N LYS A 202 -13.83 -0.31 -12.24
CA LYS A 202 -13.54 -0.32 -13.67
C LYS A 202 -12.11 -0.82 -13.91
N VAL A 203 -11.94 -1.60 -14.97
CA VAL A 203 -10.65 -1.94 -15.55
C VAL A 203 -10.49 -1.16 -16.84
N PHE A 204 -9.29 -0.62 -17.07
CA PHE A 204 -8.97 0.21 -18.22
C PHE A 204 -7.81 -0.43 -18.99
N LEU A 205 -7.91 -0.43 -20.30
CA LEU A 205 -6.90 -0.91 -21.22
C LEU A 205 -6.65 0.18 -22.27
N ALA A 206 -5.41 0.61 -22.40
CA ALA A 206 -5.00 1.66 -23.32
C ALA A 206 -3.83 1.19 -24.20
N ALA A 207 -3.79 1.70 -25.43
CA ALA A 207 -2.69 1.55 -26.36
C ALA A 207 -2.26 2.95 -26.81
N LYS A 208 -0.97 3.22 -26.75
CA LYS A 208 -0.40 4.47 -27.24
C LYS A 208 0.40 4.17 -28.51
N ALA A 209 0.03 4.81 -29.62
CA ALA A 209 0.71 4.72 -30.89
C ALA A 209 1.19 6.12 -31.29
N GLY A 210 2.47 6.44 -31.05
CA GLY A 210 2.99 7.79 -31.25
C GLY A 210 2.33 8.81 -30.31
N ALA A 211 1.61 9.79 -30.88
CA ALA A 211 0.88 10.81 -30.13
C ALA A 211 -0.55 10.38 -29.78
N ASP A 212 -1.09 9.38 -30.47
CA ASP A 212 -2.47 8.95 -30.33
C ASP A 212 -2.61 7.94 -29.19
N VAL A 213 -3.69 8.10 -28.43
CA VAL A 213 -4.08 7.19 -27.35
C VAL A 213 -5.38 6.52 -27.74
N TYR A 214 -5.39 5.20 -27.76
CA TYR A 214 -6.55 4.36 -27.98
C TYR A 214 -6.94 3.71 -26.66
N LEU A 215 -8.23 3.64 -26.36
CA LEU A 215 -8.78 2.95 -25.20
C LEU A 215 -9.67 1.80 -25.68
N HIS A 216 -9.65 0.68 -24.97
CA HIS A 216 -10.50 -0.47 -25.29
C HIS A 216 -11.75 -0.45 -24.40
N ASP A 217 -12.94 -0.43 -25.00
CA ASP A 217 -14.23 -0.33 -24.28
C ASP A 217 -14.86 -1.69 -23.91
N GLY A 218 -14.14 -2.77 -24.20
CA GLY A 218 -14.58 -4.16 -24.02
C GLY A 218 -15.07 -4.81 -25.32
N ASN A 219 -15.41 -4.01 -26.35
CA ASN A 219 -15.79 -4.49 -27.67
C ASN A 219 -14.73 -4.16 -28.74
N GLY A 220 -14.02 -3.04 -28.58
CA GLY A 220 -12.93 -2.68 -29.49
C GLY A 220 -12.12 -1.46 -29.05
N TRP A 221 -11.11 -1.15 -29.85
CA TRP A 221 -10.24 0.00 -29.67
C TRP A 221 -10.86 1.29 -30.24
N ILE A 222 -10.90 2.34 -29.43
CA ILE A 222 -11.42 3.67 -29.80
C ILE A 222 -10.38 4.75 -29.56
N LEU A 223 -10.25 5.69 -30.50
CA LEU A 223 -9.35 6.84 -30.34
C LEU A 223 -9.88 7.75 -29.24
N TYR A 224 -9.06 8.00 -28.23
CA TYR A 224 -9.40 8.86 -27.11
C TYR A 224 -9.12 10.32 -27.44
N THR A 225 -10.18 11.13 -27.44
CA THR A 225 -10.13 12.57 -27.75
C THR A 225 -10.43 13.47 -26.54
N GLY A 226 -10.56 12.87 -25.34
CA GLY A 226 -10.87 13.55 -24.08
C GLY A 226 -12.20 13.10 -23.46
N GLY A 227 -12.41 13.43 -22.18
CA GLY A 227 -13.63 13.10 -21.42
C GLY A 227 -13.44 12.00 -20.38
N THR A 228 -14.51 11.27 -20.07
CA THR A 228 -14.45 10.10 -19.19
C THR A 228 -13.73 8.96 -19.91
N LEU A 229 -12.83 8.26 -19.21
CA LEU A 229 -12.14 7.12 -19.79
C LEU A 229 -13.14 5.96 -20.04
N PRO A 230 -13.23 5.46 -21.29
CA PRO A 230 -13.91 4.20 -21.59
C PRO A 230 -13.28 3.06 -20.80
N ALA A 231 -14.12 2.30 -20.09
CA ALA A 231 -13.68 1.14 -19.32
C ALA A 231 -13.73 -0.12 -20.18
N TYR A 232 -12.68 -0.93 -20.12
CA TYR A 232 -12.66 -2.27 -20.70
C TYR A 232 -13.72 -3.18 -20.05
N LYS A 233 -13.86 -3.06 -18.74
CA LYS A 233 -14.83 -3.80 -17.94
C LYS A 233 -15.31 -2.95 -16.77
N THR A 234 -16.59 -3.02 -16.47
CA THR A 234 -17.19 -2.41 -15.27
C THR A 234 -17.89 -3.49 -14.45
N GLY A 235 -17.74 -3.45 -13.13
CA GLY A 235 -18.40 -4.39 -12.21
C GLY A 235 -17.60 -4.59 -10.92
N PRO A 236 -17.92 -5.65 -10.14
CA PRO A 236 -17.09 -6.06 -9.01
C PRO A 236 -15.66 -6.34 -9.48
N LEU A 237 -14.69 -5.65 -8.90
CA LEU A 237 -13.28 -5.86 -9.22
C LEU A 237 -12.85 -7.24 -8.73
N ALA A 238 -12.17 -7.99 -9.59
CA ALA A 238 -11.60 -9.30 -9.28
C ALA A 238 -10.37 -9.49 -10.16
N SER A 239 -9.39 -10.26 -9.67
CA SER A 239 -8.24 -10.62 -10.49
C SER A 239 -8.70 -11.40 -11.71
N THR A 240 -8.20 -11.01 -12.87
CA THR A 240 -8.63 -11.55 -14.16
C THR A 240 -7.50 -11.46 -15.17
N THR A 241 -7.44 -12.42 -16.09
CA THR A 241 -6.64 -12.28 -17.30
C THR A 241 -7.46 -11.54 -18.34
N ILE A 242 -6.84 -10.59 -19.05
CA ILE A 242 -7.43 -9.93 -20.22
C ILE A 242 -6.52 -10.13 -21.43
N ASP A 243 -7.11 -10.37 -22.59
CA ASP A 243 -6.36 -10.34 -23.85
C ASP A 243 -6.33 -8.90 -24.34
N ALA A 244 -5.18 -8.24 -24.18
CA ALA A 244 -5.01 -6.87 -24.64
C ALA A 244 -4.95 -6.80 -26.16
N ILE A 245 -4.27 -7.78 -26.77
CA ILE A 245 -4.16 -7.96 -28.21
C ILE A 245 -4.34 -9.45 -28.46
N LYS A 246 -5.09 -9.81 -29.51
CA LYS A 246 -5.38 -11.20 -29.83
C LYS A 246 -5.20 -11.46 -31.33
N ASP A 247 -4.40 -12.47 -31.66
CA ASP A 247 -4.16 -12.98 -33.01
C ASP A 247 -3.76 -11.86 -34.01
N VAL A 248 -2.87 -10.95 -33.59
CA VAL A 248 -2.43 -9.80 -34.43
C VAL A 248 -1.04 -10.01 -34.98
N ASN A 249 -0.79 -9.56 -36.22
CA ASN A 249 0.54 -9.53 -36.79
C ASN A 249 1.43 -8.52 -36.03
N PRO A 250 2.56 -8.93 -35.42
CA PRO A 250 3.38 -8.05 -34.61
C PRO A 250 3.96 -6.85 -35.40
N GLY A 251 4.14 -6.98 -36.71
CA GLY A 251 4.67 -5.92 -37.57
C GLY A 251 3.75 -4.68 -37.66
N THR A 252 2.45 -4.81 -37.41
CA THR A 252 1.52 -3.66 -37.40
C THR A 252 1.50 -2.92 -36.06
N LEU A 253 2.13 -3.48 -35.04
CA LEU A 253 2.13 -2.96 -33.67
C LEU A 253 3.43 -2.28 -33.28
N SER A 254 4.43 -2.21 -34.18
CA SER A 254 5.74 -1.63 -33.85
C SER A 254 5.60 -0.20 -33.31
N GLY A 255 6.13 0.03 -32.11
CA GLY A 255 6.07 1.31 -31.41
C GLY A 255 4.77 1.54 -30.62
N VAL A 256 3.89 0.53 -30.51
CA VAL A 256 2.69 0.58 -29.68
C VAL A 256 3.02 0.18 -28.25
N SER A 257 2.70 1.06 -27.31
CA SER A 257 2.83 0.82 -25.87
C SER A 257 1.47 0.51 -25.24
N ILE A 258 1.36 -0.60 -24.52
CA ILE A 258 0.12 -1.05 -23.86
C ILE A 258 0.15 -0.67 -22.38
N PHE A 259 -0.93 -0.06 -21.91
CA PHE A 259 -1.13 0.29 -20.50
C PHE A 259 -2.37 -0.40 -19.97
N VAL A 260 -2.32 -0.85 -18.72
CA VAL A 260 -3.48 -1.39 -18.00
C VAL A 260 -3.57 -0.72 -16.65
N GLY A 261 -4.81 -0.48 -16.22
CA GLY A 261 -5.10 0.04 -14.89
C GLY A 261 -6.45 -0.42 -14.38
N TYR A 262 -6.69 -0.20 -13.10
CA TYR A 262 -8.01 -0.36 -12.51
C TYR A 262 -8.26 0.65 -11.40
N GLY A 263 -9.52 0.88 -11.08
CA GLY A 263 -9.91 1.71 -9.95
C GLY A 263 -11.41 1.61 -9.67
N VAL A 264 -11.85 2.18 -8.55
CA VAL A 264 -13.30 2.36 -8.31
C VAL A 264 -13.90 3.42 -9.22
N SER A 265 -13.06 4.28 -9.79
CA SER A 265 -13.35 5.21 -10.89
C SER A 265 -12.09 5.46 -11.73
N ASP A 266 -12.25 6.16 -12.86
CA ASP A 266 -11.14 6.67 -13.66
C ASP A 266 -10.29 7.69 -12.88
N ILE A 267 -10.93 8.58 -12.11
CA ILE A 267 -10.26 9.54 -11.24
C ILE A 267 -9.44 8.83 -10.15
N ASP A 268 -9.99 7.78 -9.53
CA ASP A 268 -9.29 6.97 -8.52
C ASP A 268 -8.05 6.31 -9.10
N MET A 269 -8.17 5.70 -10.29
CA MET A 269 -7.04 5.08 -10.98
C MET A 269 -5.92 6.09 -11.25
N LEU A 270 -6.26 7.27 -11.80
CA LEU A 270 -5.28 8.29 -12.17
C LEU A 270 -4.64 8.94 -10.93
N THR A 271 -5.43 9.28 -9.92
CA THR A 271 -4.96 9.97 -8.70
C THR A 271 -4.06 9.07 -7.87
N ASN A 272 -4.39 7.78 -7.78
CA ASN A 272 -3.63 6.81 -7.01
C ASN A 272 -2.58 6.05 -7.85
N ASN A 273 -2.32 6.49 -9.08
CA ASN A 273 -1.36 5.91 -10.02
C ASN A 273 -1.49 4.38 -10.16
N ARG A 274 -2.73 3.87 -10.23
CA ARG A 274 -3.06 2.43 -10.29
C ARG A 274 -3.12 1.92 -11.73
N PHE A 275 -2.16 2.32 -12.53
CA PHE A 275 -1.98 1.88 -13.90
C PHE A 275 -0.49 1.73 -14.21
N SER A 276 -0.15 0.86 -15.15
CA SER A 276 1.23 0.64 -15.56
C SER A 276 1.32 0.45 -17.07
N LEU A 277 2.45 0.89 -17.64
CA LEU A 277 2.93 0.36 -18.90
C LEU A 277 3.24 -1.13 -18.69
N VAL A 278 2.65 -2.00 -19.50
CA VAL A 278 2.83 -3.45 -19.38
C VAL A 278 3.69 -4.02 -20.51
N TYR A 279 3.61 -3.46 -21.72
CA TYR A 279 4.34 -3.99 -22.87
C TYR A 279 4.57 -2.90 -23.93
N THR A 280 5.61 -3.06 -24.75
CA THR A 280 5.82 -2.25 -25.96
C THR A 280 6.29 -3.17 -27.09
N PHE A 281 5.61 -3.09 -28.22
CA PHE A 281 5.85 -3.89 -29.43
C PHE A 281 6.90 -3.25 -30.35
#